data_AF-A0A0J7J7X8-F1
#
_entry.id   AF-A0A0J7J7X8-F1
#
_cell.length_a   1.000
_cell.length_b   1.000
_cell.length_c   1.000
_cell.angle_alpha   90.00
_cell.angle_beta   90.00
_cell.angle_gamma   90.00
#
_symmetry.space_group_name_H-M   'P 1'
#
loop_
_entity.id
_entity.type
_entity.pdbx_description
1 polymer ?
#
loop_
_entity_poly.entity_id
_entity_poly.type
_entity_poly.pdbx_seq_one_letter_code
_entity_poly.pdbx_strand_id
1 'polypeptide(L)'
;MPIYRKSATEPFLKDIDEFYQRLRKTLEGRPPSTALAPEYQASHEDFAETFTHIDPLDLERDVKYFKVAVESCRELKKKEYHAQKRQRP
;
A
#
# COMPACT_ATOMS: atom_id res chain seq x y z
N MET A 1 21.13 4.67 16.27
CA MET A 1 19.74 4.46 15.79
C MET A 1 18.82 5.37 16.58
N PRO A 2 17.87 6.06 15.95
CA PRO A 2 16.86 6.82 16.70
C PRO A 2 15.92 5.86 17.43
N ILE A 3 15.57 6.18 18.68
CA ILE A 3 14.64 5.42 19.52
C ILE A 3 13.44 6.35 19.77
N TYR A 4 12.25 5.88 19.41
CA TYR A 4 11.00 6.65 19.50
C TYR A 4 10.09 6.09 20.60
N ARG A 5 9.24 6.95 21.17
CA ARG A 5 8.14 6.48 22.02
C ARG A 5 7.12 5.75 21.15
N LYS A 6 6.63 4.58 21.62
CA LYS A 6 5.62 3.78 20.90
C LYS A 6 4.39 4.60 20.51
N SER A 7 3.89 5.42 21.43
CA SER A 7 2.75 6.32 21.20
C SER A 7 2.97 7.34 20.07
N ALA A 8 4.21 7.74 19.80
CA ALA A 8 4.53 8.65 18.71
C ALA A 8 4.58 7.93 17.34
N THR A 9 4.82 6.62 17.34
CA THR A 9 4.91 5.79 16.12
C THR A 9 3.61 5.06 15.77
N GLU A 10 2.74 4.82 16.75
CA GLU A 10 1.48 4.07 16.59
C GLU A 10 0.58 4.56 15.45
N PRO A 11 0.31 5.87 15.30
CA PRO A 11 -0.54 6.36 14.21
C PRO A 11 0.03 6.03 12.83
N PHE A 12 1.35 6.15 12.68
CA PHE A 12 2.01 5.91 11.40
C PHE A 12 2.11 4.43 11.05
N LEU A 13 2.26 3.57 12.06
CA LEU A 13 2.19 2.12 11.86
C LEU A 13 0.79 1.70 11.40
N LYS A 14 -0.25 2.31 11.96
CA LYS A 14 -1.63 2.08 11.54
C LYS A 14 -1.85 2.51 10.09
N ASP A 15 -1.38 3.69 9.71
CA ASP A 15 -1.50 4.19 8.33
C ASP A 15 -0.76 3.26 7.35
N ILE A 16 0.46 2.84 7.67
CA ILE A 16 1.23 1.90 6.85
C ILE A 16 0.49 0.58 6.67
N ASP A 17 -0.05 0.02 7.75
CA ASP A 17 -0.78 -1.25 7.68
C ASP A 17 -2.04 -1.10 6.82
N GLU A 18 -2.79 -0.01 6.96
CA GLU A 18 -3.97 0.26 6.14
C GLU A 18 -3.63 0.35 4.64
N PHE A 19 -2.59 1.11 4.28
CA PHE A 19 -2.16 1.21 2.88
C PHE A 19 -1.58 -0.10 2.35
N TYR A 20 -0.92 -0.88 3.19
CA TYR A 20 -0.44 -2.21 2.83
C TYR A 20 -1.59 -3.17 2.52
N GLN A 21 -2.63 -3.21 3.37
CA GLN A 21 -3.82 -4.04 3.14
C GLN A 21 -4.54 -3.64 1.86
N ARG A 22 -4.61 -2.33 1.58
CA ARG A 22 -5.18 -1.82 0.33
C ARG A 22 -4.39 -2.28 -0.89
N LEU A 23 -3.07 -2.13 -0.87
CA LEU A 23 -2.19 -2.60 -1.96
C LEU A 23 -2.33 -4.11 -2.19
N ARG A 24 -2.41 -4.89 -1.10
CA ARG A 24 -2.63 -6.34 -1.17
C ARG A 24 -3.94 -6.68 -1.88
N LYS A 25 -5.05 -6.02 -1.53
CA LYS A 25 -6.34 -6.22 -2.20
C LYS A 25 -6.29 -5.89 -3.69
N THR A 26 -5.54 -4.86 -4.07
CA THR A 26 -5.37 -4.52 -5.49
C THR A 26 -4.56 -5.57 -6.25
N LEU A 27 -3.59 -6.21 -5.59
CA LEU A 27 -2.82 -7.34 -6.14
C LEU A 27 -3.60 -8.66 -6.20
N GLU A 28 -4.55 -8.87 -5.29
CA GLU A 28 -5.51 -9.99 -5.38
C GLU A 28 -6.36 -9.88 -6.65
N GLY A 29 -6.49 -8.67 -7.20
CA GLY A 29 -7.14 -8.41 -8.48
C GLY A 29 -8.65 -8.52 -8.41
N ARG A 30 -9.29 -8.60 -9.58
CA ARG A 30 -10.74 -8.75 -9.74
C ARG A 30 -11.02 -9.89 -10.72
N PRO A 31 -12.21 -10.51 -10.65
CA PRO A 31 -12.62 -11.47 -11.66
C PRO A 31 -12.44 -10.90 -13.07
N PRO A 32 -11.79 -11.65 -13.98
CA PRO A 32 -11.56 -11.17 -15.33
C PRO A 32 -12.87 -11.16 -16.12
N SER A 33 -12.93 -10.34 -17.17
CA SER A 33 -14.10 -10.34 -18.07
C SER A 33 -14.09 -11.62 -18.90
N THR A 34 -15.08 -12.48 -18.71
CA THR A 34 -15.22 -13.76 -19.44
C THR A 34 -15.40 -13.56 -20.95
N ALA A 35 -15.75 -12.35 -21.40
CA ALA A 35 -15.79 -12.00 -22.82
C ALA A 35 -14.42 -12.13 -23.52
N LEU A 36 -13.32 -12.05 -22.76
CA LEU A 36 -11.96 -12.22 -23.28
C LEU A 36 -11.54 -13.69 -23.37
N ALA A 37 -12.29 -14.64 -22.79
CA ALA A 37 -11.91 -16.06 -22.77
C ALA A 37 -11.56 -16.65 -24.15
N PRO A 38 -12.28 -16.31 -25.26
CA PRO A 38 -11.91 -16.78 -26.60
C PRO A 38 -10.52 -16.30 -27.06
N GLU A 39 -10.10 -15.10 -26.66
CA GLU A 39 -8.78 -14.54 -26.99
C GLU A 39 -7.64 -15.33 -26.32
N TYR A 40 -7.94 -15.97 -25.20
CA TYR A 40 -7.01 -16.80 -24.43
C TYR A 40 -7.18 -18.30 -24.69
N GLN A 41 -7.99 -18.68 -25.70
CA GLN A 41 -8.26 -20.08 -26.07
C GLN A 41 -8.79 -20.92 -24.90
N ALA A 42 -9.52 -20.31 -23.97
CA ALA A 42 -10.05 -20.94 -22.77
C ALA A 42 -11.59 -20.95 -22.79
N SER A 43 -12.20 -21.91 -22.09
CA SER A 43 -13.63 -21.84 -21.79
C SER A 43 -13.92 -20.69 -20.81
N HIS A 44 -15.16 -20.21 -20.75
CA HIS A 44 -15.52 -19.13 -19.82
C HIS A 44 -15.26 -19.50 -18.35
N GLU A 45 -15.51 -20.77 -17.99
CA GLU A 45 -15.30 -21.30 -16.64
C GLU A 45 -13.81 -21.40 -16.32
N ASP A 46 -13.02 -22.04 -17.19
CA ASP A 46 -11.57 -22.15 -17.00
C ASP A 46 -10.89 -20.78 -16.94
N PHE A 47 -11.37 -19.82 -17.74
CA PHE A 47 -10.82 -18.47 -17.77
C PHE A 47 -11.10 -17.71 -16.46
N ALA A 48 -12.29 -17.84 -15.90
CA ALA A 48 -12.64 -17.21 -14.63
C ALA A 48 -11.87 -17.79 -13.43
N GLU A 49 -11.53 -19.09 -13.47
CA GLU A 49 -10.75 -19.75 -12.42
C GLU A 49 -9.24 -19.49 -12.54
N THR A 50 -8.73 -19.38 -13.77
CA THR A 50 -7.28 -19.34 -14.02
C THR A 50 -6.72 -17.92 -14.08
N PHE A 51 -7.54 -16.93 -14.45
CA PHE A 51 -7.07 -15.57 -14.69
C PHE A 51 -7.62 -14.57 -13.67
N THR A 52 -6.86 -13.51 -13.40
CA THR A 52 -7.31 -12.37 -12.60
C THR A 52 -7.02 -11.09 -13.36
N HIS A 53 -7.89 -10.10 -13.20
CA HIS A 53 -7.70 -8.77 -13.74
C HIS A 53 -7.04 -7.87 -12.69
N ILE A 54 -5.87 -7.34 -13.01
CA ILE A 54 -5.19 -6.31 -12.22
C ILE A 54 -5.14 -5.04 -13.05
N ASP A 55 -5.71 -3.96 -12.53
CA ASP A 55 -5.63 -2.64 -13.16
C ASP A 55 -4.30 -1.97 -12.76
N PRO A 56 -3.37 -1.75 -13.72
CA PRO A 56 -2.08 -1.12 -13.43
C PRO A 56 -2.21 0.31 -12.87
N LEU A 57 -3.26 1.05 -13.22
CA LEU A 57 -3.47 2.42 -12.74
C LEU A 57 -3.87 2.44 -11.27
N ASP A 58 -4.77 1.53 -10.88
CA ASP A 58 -5.13 1.34 -9.47
C ASP A 58 -3.91 0.89 -8.65
N LEU A 59 -3.12 -0.04 -9.20
CA LEU A 59 -1.89 -0.51 -8.57
C LEU A 59 -0.87 0.62 -8.37
N GLU A 60 -0.62 1.41 -9.41
CA GLU A 60 0.32 2.54 -9.33
C GLU A 60 -0.13 3.57 -8.29
N ARG A 61 -1.43 3.87 -8.24
CA ARG A 61 -2.02 4.78 -7.25
C ARG A 61 -1.81 4.26 -5.83
N ASP A 62 -2.07 2.98 -5.57
CA ASP A 62 -1.95 2.40 -4.24
C ASP A 62 -0.49 2.30 -3.78
N VAL A 63 0.45 2.00 -4.71
CA VAL A 63 1.90 2.07 -4.45
C VAL A 63 2.33 3.49 -4.06
N LYS A 64 1.82 4.52 -4.75
CA LYS A 64 2.11 5.92 -4.40
C LYS A 64 1.65 6.25 -2.99
N TYR A 65 0.43 5.84 -2.60
CA TYR A 65 -0.05 6.06 -1.24
C TYR A 65 0.81 5.35 -0.19
N PHE A 66 1.17 4.09 -0.43
CA PHE A 66 2.05 3.34 0.47
C PHE A 66 3.42 4.01 0.62
N LYS A 67 4.01 4.49 -0.49
CA LYS A 67 5.28 5.23 -0.47
C LYS A 67 5.18 6.51 0.37
N VAL A 68 4.11 7.29 0.22
CA VAL A 68 3.88 8.51 1.01
C VAL A 68 3.76 8.20 2.50
N ALA A 69 3.11 7.09 2.87
CA ALA A 69 3.01 6.66 4.26
C ALA A 69 4.38 6.29 4.85
N VAL A 70 5.21 5.57 4.10
CA VAL A 70 6.59 5.23 4.50
C VAL A 70 7.46 6.50 4.61
N GLU A 71 7.31 7.44 3.68
CA GLU A 71 8.02 8.73 3.73
C GLU A 71 7.58 9.57 4.94
N SER A 72 6.31 9.52 5.33
CA SER A 72 5.80 10.19 6.53
C SER A 72 6.44 9.62 7.81
N CYS A 73 6.69 8.31 7.86
CA CYS A 73 7.51 7.69 8.91
C CYS A 73 8.96 8.16 8.91
N ARG A 74 9.51 8.52 7.75
CA ARG A 74 10.87 9.08 7.67
C ARG A 74 10.91 10.50 8.20
N GLU A 75 9.87 11.29 7.98
CA GLU A 75 9.77 12.67 8.45
C GLU A 75 9.50 12.80 9.97
N LEU A 76 9.03 11.74 10.64
CA LEU A 76 9.09 11.63 12.11
C LEU A 76 10.51 11.89 12.65
N LYS A 77 11.56 11.48 11.92
CA LYS A 77 12.96 11.84 12.26
C LYS A 77 13.17 13.34 12.36
N LYS A 78 12.51 14.14 11.50
CA LYS A 78 12.73 15.59 11.45
C LYS A 78 11.92 16.31 12.52
N LYS A 79 10.66 15.93 12.74
CA LYS A 79 9.79 16.60 13.73
C LYS A 79 10.22 16.35 15.17
N GLU A 80 10.58 15.12 15.56
CA GLU A 80 11.12 14.86 16.90
C GLU A 80 12.50 15.54 17.12
N TYR A 81 13.36 15.55 16.09
CA TYR A 81 14.63 16.27 16.14
C TYR A 81 14.44 17.78 16.40
N HIS A 82 13.45 18.41 15.76
CA HIS A 82 13.14 19.82 15.98
C HIS A 82 12.43 20.09 17.32
N ALA A 83 11.58 19.17 17.79
CA ALA A 83 10.93 19.27 19.11
C ALA A 83 11.95 19.17 20.26
N GLN A 84 12.93 18.26 20.16
CA GLN A 84 14.01 18.12 21.14
C GLN A 84 14.99 19.32 21.12
N LYS A 85 15.22 19.93 19.95
CA LYS A 85 16.08 21.14 19.83
C LYS A 85 15.47 22.40 20.46
N ARG A 86 14.13 22.49 20.52
CA ARG A 86 13.40 23.60 21.17
C ARG A 86 13.26 23.46 22.69
N GLN A 87 13.60 22.31 23.25
CA GLN A 87 13.51 22.01 24.69
C GLN A 87 14.88 21.94 25.40
N ARG A 88 15.99 22.19 24.69
CA ARG A 88 17.30 22.40 25.34
C ARG A 88 17.46 23.89 25.63
N PRO A 89 17.78 24.28 26.88
CA PRO A 89 18.05 25.66 27.25
C PRO A 89 19.29 26.22 26.55
#